data_AF-A0A6V7HXC4-F1
#
_entry.id   AF-A0A6V7HXC4-F1
#
_cell.length_a   1.000
_cell.length_b   1.000
_cell.length_c   1.000
_cell.angle_alpha   90.00
_cell.angle_beta   90.00
_cell.angle_gamma   90.00
#
_symmetry.space_group_name_H-M   'P 1'
#
loop_
_entity.id
_entity.type
_entity.pdbx_description
1 polymer ?
#
loop_
_entity_poly.entity_id
_entity_poly.type
_entity_poly.pdbx_seq_one_letter_code
_entity_poly.pdbx_strand_id
1 'polypeptide(L)' 'GRLVSLCDDNSLHLWEINENSVVETKSLALEGKLKKISAMCLESSGEHLLLGTEGGNIYLLNVKTFAMSDNIIYQDVVMQ' A
#
# COMPACT_ATOMS: atom_id res chain seq x y z
N GLY A 1 -2.04 2.60 17.80
CA GLY A 1 -2.22 1.60 16.72
C GLY A 1 -2.04 2.29 15.39
N ARG A 2 -1.76 1.58 14.29
CA ARG A 2 -1.58 2.18 12.97
C ARG A 2 -2.72 1.83 12.03
N LEU A 3 -3.11 2.78 11.20
CA LEU A 3 -4.07 2.59 10.11
C LEU A 3 -3.44 3.09 8.81
N VAL A 4 -3.66 2.35 7.73
CA VAL A 4 -3.37 2.81 6.37
C VAL A 4 -4.69 2.90 5.63
N SER A 5 -4.96 4.07 5.03
CA SER A 5 -6.14 4.29 4.18
C SER A 5 -5.71 4.53 2.74
N LEU A 6 -6.50 4.01 1.79
CA LEU A 6 -6.43 4.35 0.38
C LEU A 6 -7.52 5.37 0.05
N CYS A 7 -7.13 6.46 -0.60
CA CYS A 7 -8.03 7.52 -1.04
C CYS A 7 -8.37 7.38 -2.54
N ASP A 8 -9.45 8.03 -2.97
CA ASP A 8 -9.93 7.98 -4.37
C ASP A 8 -8.93 8.54 -5.39
N ASP A 9 -8.02 9.41 -4.95
CA ASP A 9 -6.92 9.96 -5.75
C ASP A 9 -5.70 9.03 -5.85
N ASN A 10 -5.83 7.79 -5.38
CA ASN A 10 -4.79 6.76 -5.35
C ASN A 10 -3.63 7.06 -4.39
N SER A 11 -3.85 7.94 -3.42
CA SER A 11 -2.92 8.17 -2.31
C SER A 11 -3.17 7.23 -1.14
N LEU A 12 -2.08 6.87 -0.46
CA LEU A 12 -2.07 6.12 0.77
C LEU A 12 -1.67 7.05 1.91
N HIS A 13 -2.43 7.02 3.01
CA HIS A 13 -2.14 7.81 4.20
C HIS A 13 -1.90 6.88 5.39
N LEU A 14 -0.84 7.16 6.15
CA LEU A 14 -0.51 6.49 7.40
C LEU A 14 -0.96 7.33 8.59
N TRP A 15 -1.77 6.71 9.44
CA TRP A 15 -2.31 7.33 10.63
C TRP A 15 -1.77 6.65 11.88
N GLU A 16 -1.34 7.44 12.86
CA GLU A 16 -1.11 6.98 14.23
C GLU A 16 -2.38 7.24 15.05
N ILE A 17 -2.92 6.16 15.60
CA ILE A 17 -4.11 6.15 16.46
C ILE A 17 -3.64 6.09 17.91
N ASN A 18 -3.99 7.14 18.66
CA ASN A 18 -3.81 7.25 20.10
C ASN A 18 -5.16 7.14 20.81
N GLU A 19 -5.17 7.16 22.14
CA GLU A 19 -6.39 6.99 22.95
C GLU A 19 -7.51 7.98 22.59
N ASN A 20 -7.15 9.22 22.21
CA ASN A 20 -8.10 10.30 21.98
C ASN A 20 -7.94 11.00 20.62
N SER A 21 -7.02 10.53 19.77
CA SER A 21 -6.73 11.22 18.51
C SER A 21 -6.22 10.29 17.41
N VAL A 22 -6.42 10.71 16.17
CA VAL A 22 -5.84 10.09 14.98
C VAL A 22 -5.08 11.19 14.25
N VAL A 23 -3.79 10.97 14.01
CA VAL A 23 -2.92 11.96 13.37
C VAL A 23 -2.30 11.35 12.13
N GLU A 24 -2.44 12.04 11.00
CA GLU A 24 -1.72 11.67 9.78
C GLU A 24 -0.23 11.91 9.98
N THR A 25 0.58 10.90 9.67
CA THR A 25 2.03 10.96 9.83
C THR A 25 2.78 10.98 8.51
N LYS A 26 2.25 10.31 7.49
CA LYS A 26 2.85 10.20 6.16
C LYS A 26 1.76 10.00 5.11
N SER A 27 2.06 10.43 3.89
CA SER A 27 1.29 10.11 2.71
C SER A 27 2.21 9.77 1.54
N LEU A 28 1.68 8.99 0.61
CA LEU A 28 2.37 8.53 -0.60
C LEU A 28 1.35 8.35 -1.72
N ALA A 29 1.67 8.80 -2.92
CA ALA A 29 0.89 8.48 -4.12
C ALA A 29 1.57 7.40 -4.95
N LEU A 30 0.79 6.42 -5.43
CA LEU A 30 1.27 5.48 -6.43
C LEU A 30 0.89 5.98 -7.83
N GLU A 31 1.85 6.57 -8.52
CA GLU A 31 1.60 7.19 -9.83
C GLU A 31 2.00 6.29 -11.01
N GLY A 32 1.27 6.45 -12.10
CA GLY A 32 1.55 5.82 -13.38
C GLY A 32 0.36 5.07 -13.98
N LYS A 33 0.48 4.76 -15.27
CA LYS A 33 -0.53 4.01 -16.01
C LYS A 33 -0.73 2.63 -15.40
N LEU A 34 -1.98 2.19 -15.26
CA LEU A 34 -2.37 0.88 -14.69
C LEU A 34 -1.94 0.63 -13.23
N LYS A 35 -1.64 1.68 -12.47
CA LYS A 35 -1.27 1.58 -11.04
C LYS A 35 -2.37 2.00 -10.07
N LYS A 36 -3.61 2.15 -10.55
CA LYS A 36 -4.75 2.41 -9.67
C LYS A 36 -4.94 1.22 -8.74
N ILE A 37 -4.83 1.45 -7.44
CA ILE A 37 -4.94 0.44 -6.38
C ILE A 37 -6.42 0.09 -6.24
N SER A 38 -6.70 -1.21 -6.23
CA SER A 38 -8.06 -1.76 -6.09
C SER A 38 -8.22 -2.67 -4.87
N ALA A 39 -7.11 -3.13 -4.28
CA ALA A 39 -7.11 -3.96 -3.10
C ALA A 39 -5.86 -3.71 -2.23
N MET A 40 -6.02 -3.84 -0.91
CA MET A 40 -4.93 -3.80 0.06
C MET A 40 -4.99 -5.02 0.98
N CYS A 41 -3.84 -5.62 1.27
CA CYS A 41 -3.74 -6.78 2.17
C CYS A 41 -2.45 -6.71 2.99
N LEU A 42 -2.54 -6.75 4.32
CA LEU A 42 -1.36 -6.88 5.18
C LEU A 42 -0.88 -8.34 5.14
N GLU A 43 0.37 -8.57 4.78
CA GLU A 43 0.92 -9.93 4.76
C GLU A 43 1.08 -10.49 6.18
N SER A 44 1.14 -11.81 6.31
CA SER A 44 1.17 -12.50 7.61
C SER A 44 2.38 -12.15 8.49
N SER A 45 3.50 -11.76 7.88
CA SER A 45 4.70 -11.31 8.60
C SER A 45 4.50 -9.93 9.25
N GLY A 46 3.57 -9.13 8.72
CA GLY A 46 3.38 -7.73 9.06
C GLY A 46 4.43 -6.77 8.49
N GLU A 47 5.39 -7.24 7.70
CA GLU A 47 6.46 -6.39 7.14
C GLU A 47 5.99 -5.57 5.93
N HIS A 48 5.09 -6.11 5.12
CA HIS A 48 4.57 -5.44 3.91
C HIS A 48 3.04 -5.36 3.86
N LEU A 49 2.57 -4.22 3.35
CA LEU A 49 1.22 -4.06 2.84
C LEU A 49 1.25 -4.30 1.32
N LEU A 50 0.51 -5.30 0.86
CA LEU A 50 0.36 -5.67 -0.54
C LEU A 50 -0.70 -4.78 -1.19
N LEU A 51 -0.36 -4.19 -2.33
CA LEU A 51 -1.20 -3.25 -3.07
C LEU A 51 -1.49 -3.83 -4.45
N GLY A 52 -2.67 -4.46 -4.60
CA GLY A 52 -3.14 -4.95 -5.89
C GLY A 52 -3.67 -3.80 -6.74
N THR A 53 -3.25 -3.74 -8.00
CA THR A 53 -3.71 -2.70 -8.94
C THR A 53 -4.71 -3.25 -9.96
N GLU A 54 -5.51 -2.38 -10.56
CA GLU A 54 -6.39 -2.71 -11.70
C GLU A 54 -5.60 -3.26 -12.91
N GLY A 55 -4.30 -2.97 -12.98
CA GLY A 55 -3.37 -3.54 -13.96
C GLY A 55 -2.89 -4.95 -13.65
N GLY A 56 -3.29 -5.53 -12.52
CA GLY A 56 -2.97 -6.90 -12.11
C GLY A 56 -1.68 -7.07 -11.31
N ASN A 57 -0.80 -6.07 -11.30
CA ASN A 57 0.45 -6.12 -10.53
C ASN A 57 0.18 -5.93 -9.04
N ILE A 58 1.05 -6.49 -8.21
CA ILE A 58 1.05 -6.29 -6.76
C ILE A 58 2.34 -5.58 -6.37
N TYR A 59 2.18 -4.40 -5.79
CA TYR A 59 3.28 -3.64 -5.22
C TYR A 59 3.38 -3.89 -3.72
N LEU A 60 4.60 -3.80 -3.19
CA LEU A 60 4.87 -4.00 -1.77
C LEU A 60 5.21 -2.65 -1.13
N LEU A 61 4.48 -2.28 -0.08
CA LEU A 61 4.79 -1.14 0.76
C LEU A 61 5.35 -1.64 2.10
N ASN A 62 6.55 -1.21 2.47
CA ASN A 62 7.12 -1.54 3.76
C ASN A 62 6.36 -0.81 4.88
N VAL A 63 5.82 -1.55 5.85
CA VAL A 63 4.94 -1.01 6.90
C VAL A 63 5.73 -0.17 7.92
N LYS A 64 7.00 -0.48 8.15
CA LYS A 64 7.85 0.25 9.12
C LYS A 64 8.28 1.60 8.58
N THR A 65 8.72 1.64 7.32
CA THR A 65 9.25 2.86 6.70
C THR A 65 8.18 3.66 5.96
N PHE A 66 7.06 3.02 5.58
CA PHE A 66 6.02 3.57 4.72
C PHE A 66 6.57 4.02 3.36
N ALA A 67 7.41 3.16 2.77
CA ALA A 67 8.01 3.37 1.46
C ALA A 67 7.76 2.16 0.56
N MET A 68 7.61 2.43 -0.74
CA MET A 68 7.48 1.37 -1.75
C MET A 68 8.78 0.57 -1.83
N SER A 69 8.64 -0.74 -1.94
CA SER A 69 9.73 -1.63 -2.29
C SER A 69 9.98 -1.58 -3.80
N ASP A 70 11.23 -1.84 -4.20
CA ASP A 70 11.59 -2.06 -5.61
C ASP A 70 11.06 -3.40 -6.15
N ASN A 71 10.67 -4.31 -5.24
CA ASN A 71 10.09 -5.59 -5.61
C ASN A 71 8.62 -5.44 -6.00
N ILE A 72 8.28 -5.93 -7.18
CA ILE A 72 6.92 -5.97 -7.72
C ILE A 72 6.61 -7.40 -8.14
N ILE A 73 5.41 -7.87 -7.77
CA ILE A 73 4.90 -9.16 -8.25
C ILE A 73 4.08 -8.85 -9.50
N TYR A 74 4.58 -9.30 -10.64
CA TYR A 74 3.92 -9.10 -11.92
C TYR A 74 3.00 -10.27 -12.24
N GLN A 75 1.75 -9.97 -12.62
CA GLN A 75 0.75 -10.99 -12.92
C GLN A 75 1.21 -11.95 -14.03
N ASP A 76 1.83 -11.42 -15.07
CA ASP A 76 2.31 -12.16 -16.25
C ASP A 76 3.46 -13.11 -15.93
N VAL A 77 4.28 -12.82 -14.91
CA VAL A 77 5.37 -13.69 -14.47
C VAL A 77 4.87 -14.82 -13.58
N VAL A 78 3.82 -14.60 -12.78
CA VAL A 78 3.33 -15.59 -11.80
C VAL A 78 2.32 -16.57 -12.39
N MET A 79 1.58 -16.19 -13.43
CA MET A 79 0.51 -17.02 -14.02
C MET A 79 0.97 -17.93 -15.18
N GLN A 80 2.27 -18.21 -15.29
CA GLN A 80 2.83 -19.13 -16.29
C GLN A 80 2.71 -20.60 -15.85
#